data_AF-A0A602MMD3-F1
#
_entry.id   AF-A0A602MMD3-F1
#
_cell.length_a   1.000
_cell.length_b   1.000
_cell.length_c   1.000
_cell.angle_alpha   90.00
_cell.angle_beta   90.00
_cell.angle_gamma   90.00
#
_symmetry.space_group_name_H-M   'P 1'
#
loop_
_entity.id
_entity.type
_entity.pdbx_description
1 polymer ?
#
loop_
_entity_poly.entity_id
_entity_poly.type
_entity_poly.pdbx_seq_one_letter_code
_entity_poly.pdbx_strand_id
1 'polypeptide(L)'
;MAFKMSNEAQTIKVFNLRSDTNEFIGAGDAYIPPHTGLPANCTDIAPPDIPTSHIVVFDPENETWSLHEDHRGETVYDTQTGNPIYISEPGPLPENTTTQAPASSVDKFENGKWVADLATALGQKYAEVNAWRNAQENGNYPFTLNDHHWDCGKASQDRLSPVTAVAKQGALPPGFFWTDADNIDVPMSADELIKLEAAMQLNMVAVGFKIHERQRQMKEDISGLTNVNDILNYPVGWPDNNGN
;
A
#
# COMPACT_ATOMS: atom_id res chain seq x y z
N MET A 1 49.27 6.50 -23.01
CA MET A 1 50.72 6.65 -22.72
C MET A 1 50.90 6.93 -21.25
N ALA A 2 51.73 6.15 -20.56
CA ALA A 2 52.09 6.40 -19.16
C ALA A 2 52.78 7.77 -18.97
N PHE A 3 52.48 8.44 -17.86
CA PHE A 3 53.08 9.72 -17.46
C PHE A 3 54.62 9.70 -17.54
N LYS A 4 55.21 10.71 -18.20
CA LYS A 4 56.66 10.82 -18.34
C LYS A 4 57.28 11.65 -17.22
N MET A 5 57.98 10.98 -16.30
CA MET A 5 58.72 11.61 -15.20
C MET A 5 59.86 12.52 -15.71
N SER A 6 60.13 13.60 -14.98
CA SER A 6 61.21 14.57 -15.24
C SER A 6 62.27 14.56 -14.13
N ASN A 7 63.48 15.03 -14.44
CA ASN A 7 64.54 15.33 -13.46
C ASN A 7 64.43 16.75 -12.86
N GLU A 8 63.45 17.53 -13.31
CA GLU A 8 63.11 18.85 -12.79
C GLU A 8 61.69 18.83 -12.20
N ALA A 9 61.40 19.73 -11.27
CA ALA A 9 60.06 19.87 -10.72
C ALA A 9 59.09 20.40 -11.77
N GLN A 10 57.87 19.87 -11.80
CA GLN A 10 56.84 20.25 -12.77
C GLN A 10 55.54 20.61 -12.06
N THR A 11 54.78 21.55 -12.63
CA THR A 11 53.37 21.78 -12.24
C THR A 11 52.50 21.37 -13.40
N ILE A 12 51.59 20.42 -13.17
CA ILE A 12 50.80 19.76 -14.22
C ILE A 12 49.33 19.85 -13.85
N LYS A 13 48.48 20.15 -14.84
CA LYS A 13 47.02 20.06 -14.69
C LYS A 13 46.65 18.58 -14.54
N VAL A 14 46.07 18.22 -13.42
CA VAL A 14 45.57 16.88 -13.14
C VAL A 14 44.06 16.88 -13.00
N PHE A 15 43.46 15.75 -13.31
CA PHE A 15 42.04 15.49 -13.20
C PHE A 15 41.84 14.45 -12.11
N ASN A 16 41.22 14.87 -11.01
CA ASN A 16 41.08 14.05 -9.81
C ASN A 16 39.95 13.05 -9.99
N LEU A 17 40.16 11.86 -9.47
CA LEU A 17 39.26 10.72 -9.54
C LEU A 17 38.77 10.38 -8.14
N ARG A 18 37.51 9.99 -8.03
CA ARG A 18 36.98 9.41 -6.81
C ARG A 18 37.65 8.04 -6.60
N SER A 19 38.18 7.79 -5.41
CA SER A 19 39.06 6.64 -5.15
C SER A 19 38.40 5.27 -5.23
N ASP A 20 37.07 5.19 -5.19
CA ASP A 20 36.28 3.95 -5.21
C ASP A 20 35.71 3.61 -6.60
N THR A 21 35.48 4.62 -7.44
CA THR A 21 34.67 4.53 -8.67
C THR A 21 35.39 5.09 -9.89
N ASN A 22 36.53 5.77 -9.70
CA ASN A 22 37.26 6.51 -10.73
C ASN A 22 36.44 7.59 -11.44
N GLU A 23 35.32 8.04 -10.83
CA GLU A 23 34.53 9.16 -11.32
C GLU A 23 35.36 10.46 -11.28
N PHE A 24 35.25 11.29 -12.31
CA PHE A 24 35.87 12.61 -12.29
C PHE A 24 35.24 13.51 -11.21
N ILE A 25 36.07 14.06 -10.32
CA ILE A 25 35.62 14.93 -9.21
C ILE A 25 36.18 16.35 -9.28
N GLY A 26 36.94 16.68 -10.32
CA GLY A 26 37.41 18.04 -10.58
C GLY A 26 38.86 18.13 -11.03
N ALA A 27 39.21 19.25 -11.67
CA ALA A 27 40.57 19.53 -12.14
C ALA A 27 41.34 20.39 -11.12
N GLY A 28 42.65 20.17 -11.02
CA GLY A 28 43.54 20.93 -10.15
C GLY A 28 44.96 20.95 -10.71
N ASP A 29 45.85 21.75 -10.12
CA ASP A 29 47.26 21.74 -10.48
C ASP A 29 48.04 20.93 -9.43
N ALA A 30 48.84 19.98 -9.88
CA ALA A 30 49.70 19.16 -9.03
C ALA A 30 51.16 19.55 -9.23
N TYR A 31 51.86 19.79 -8.12
CA TYR A 31 53.31 19.91 -8.10
C TYR A 31 53.92 18.50 -8.05
N ILE A 32 54.75 18.18 -9.05
CA ILE A 32 55.42 16.90 -9.23
C ILE A 32 56.93 17.12 -9.00
N PRO A 33 57.49 16.65 -7.87
CA PRO A 33 58.94 16.67 -7.63
C PRO A 33 59.75 15.91 -8.70
N PRO A 34 61.05 16.23 -8.87
CA PRO A 34 61.96 15.43 -9.69
C PRO A 34 61.87 13.93 -9.39
N HIS A 35 61.83 13.11 -10.43
CA HIS A 35 61.82 11.65 -10.38
C HIS A 35 60.61 11.03 -9.67
N THR A 36 59.46 11.73 -9.62
CA THR A 36 58.20 11.22 -9.07
C THR A 36 57.09 11.14 -10.12
N GLY A 37 56.04 10.37 -9.81
CA GLY A 37 54.85 10.21 -10.66
C GLY A 37 53.67 11.08 -10.22
N LEU A 38 52.55 10.96 -10.95
CA LEU A 38 51.30 11.63 -10.59
C LEU A 38 50.81 11.18 -9.18
N PRO A 39 50.15 12.07 -8.42
CA PRO A 39 49.43 11.68 -7.21
C PRO A 39 48.45 10.51 -7.46
N ALA A 40 48.15 9.76 -6.40
CA ALA A 40 47.14 8.71 -6.48
C ALA A 40 45.76 9.30 -6.84
N ASN A 41 44.94 8.51 -7.53
CA ASN A 41 43.58 8.88 -7.96
C ASN A 41 43.54 10.17 -8.80
N CYS A 42 44.51 10.35 -9.70
CA CYS A 42 44.45 11.40 -10.71
C CYS A 42 45.06 10.94 -12.04
N THR A 43 44.72 11.66 -13.11
CA THR A 43 45.29 11.48 -14.45
C THR A 43 45.65 12.85 -15.04
N ASP A 44 46.63 12.90 -15.94
CA ASP A 44 46.96 14.09 -16.75
C ASP A 44 46.19 14.11 -18.08
N ILE A 45 45.37 13.09 -18.35
CA ILE A 45 44.50 13.00 -19.52
C ILE A 45 43.21 13.77 -19.24
N ALA A 46 42.97 14.83 -20.02
CA ALA A 46 41.75 15.63 -19.89
C ALA A 46 40.47 14.81 -20.16
N PRO A 47 39.42 14.97 -19.34
CA PRO A 47 38.12 14.39 -19.64
C PRO A 47 37.53 15.03 -20.90
N PRO A 48 36.65 14.32 -21.62
CA PRO A 48 35.85 14.94 -22.67
C PRO A 48 34.88 15.97 -22.10
N ASP A 49 34.19 16.71 -22.98
CA ASP A 49 33.05 17.53 -22.56
C ASP A 49 31.99 16.64 -21.89
N ILE A 50 31.52 17.06 -20.71
CA ILE A 50 30.55 16.32 -19.90
C ILE A 50 29.18 16.99 -20.08
N PRO A 51 28.23 16.38 -20.81
CA PRO A 51 26.88 16.91 -20.93
C PRO A 51 26.16 16.93 -19.57
N THR A 52 25.06 17.68 -19.49
CA THR A 52 24.17 17.61 -18.32
C THR A 52 23.66 16.18 -18.11
N SER A 53 23.47 15.78 -16.84
CA SER A 53 23.03 14.43 -16.45
C SER A 53 23.96 13.32 -16.92
N HIS A 54 25.27 13.59 -16.96
CA HIS A 54 26.30 12.60 -17.23
C HIS A 54 27.46 12.73 -16.26
N ILE A 55 28.15 11.62 -16.06
CA ILE A 55 29.42 11.51 -15.34
C ILE A 55 30.44 10.84 -16.26
N VAL A 56 31.72 11.14 -16.06
CA VAL A 56 32.81 10.44 -16.74
C VAL A 56 33.61 9.62 -15.74
N VAL A 57 33.89 8.38 -16.12
CA VAL A 57 34.65 7.41 -15.33
C VAL A 57 35.95 7.12 -16.07
N PHE A 58 37.08 7.21 -15.37
CA PHE A 58 38.38 6.91 -15.95
C PHE A 58 38.68 5.41 -15.86
N ASP A 59 39.06 4.80 -16.98
CA ASP A 59 39.62 3.46 -17.04
C ASP A 59 41.15 3.57 -16.97
N PRO A 60 41.78 3.22 -15.82
CA PRO A 60 43.22 3.33 -15.67
C PRO A 60 44.01 2.25 -16.41
N GLU A 61 43.39 1.14 -16.83
CA GLU A 61 44.06 0.07 -17.58
C GLU A 61 44.21 0.47 -19.05
N ASN A 62 43.16 1.08 -19.62
CA ASN A 62 43.15 1.54 -21.00
C ASN A 62 43.55 3.02 -21.16
N GLU A 63 43.68 3.75 -20.04
CA GLU A 63 43.97 5.18 -19.99
C GLU A 63 42.95 6.02 -20.80
N THR A 64 41.67 5.68 -20.68
CA THR A 64 40.56 6.29 -21.43
C THR A 64 39.42 6.73 -20.53
N TRP A 65 38.69 7.75 -20.96
CA TRP A 65 37.45 8.19 -20.31
C TRP A 65 36.22 7.53 -20.92
N SER A 66 35.31 7.06 -20.09
CA SER A 66 34.00 6.55 -20.47
C SER A 66 32.90 7.48 -19.95
N LEU A 67 31.97 7.84 -20.84
CA LEU A 67 30.82 8.68 -20.49
C LEU A 67 29.64 7.80 -20.06
N HIS A 68 29.05 8.11 -18.92
CA HIS A 68 27.88 7.42 -18.37
C HIS A 68 26.76 8.42 -18.12
N GLU A 69 25.52 8.02 -18.35
CA GLU A 69 24.36 8.76 -17.84
C GLU A 69 24.44 8.84 -16.31
N ASP A 70 23.97 9.94 -15.73
CA ASP A 70 23.94 10.14 -14.29
C ASP A 70 22.61 10.80 -13.91
N HIS A 71 21.67 9.94 -13.49
CA HIS A 71 20.36 10.33 -12.99
C HIS A 71 20.29 10.25 -11.45
N ARG A 72 21.45 10.21 -10.77
CA ARG A 72 21.48 10.13 -9.30
C ARG A 72 20.74 11.30 -8.66
N GLY A 73 19.99 11.01 -7.60
CA GLY A 73 19.15 12.00 -6.93
C GLY A 73 17.74 12.12 -7.52
N GLU A 74 17.50 11.54 -8.70
CA GLU A 74 16.16 11.50 -9.29
C GLU A 74 15.31 10.38 -8.66
N THR A 75 14.00 10.59 -8.66
CA THR A 75 13.01 9.55 -8.35
C THR A 75 12.24 9.22 -9.62
N VAL A 76 12.30 7.96 -10.01
CA VAL A 76 11.50 7.40 -11.11
C VAL A 76 10.43 6.47 -10.57
N TYR A 77 9.52 6.02 -11.43
CA TYR A 77 8.39 5.19 -11.05
C TYR A 77 8.38 3.93 -11.90
N ASP A 78 8.21 2.79 -11.24
CA ASP A 78 8.01 1.50 -11.89
C ASP A 78 6.69 1.52 -12.69
N THR A 79 6.74 1.22 -13.99
CA THR A 79 5.58 1.34 -14.89
C THR A 79 4.55 0.22 -14.68
N GLN A 80 4.87 -0.83 -13.94
CA GLN A 80 3.96 -1.93 -13.65
C GLN A 80 3.18 -1.70 -12.35
N THR A 81 3.84 -1.08 -11.36
CA THR A 81 3.32 -0.95 -9.99
C THR A 81 3.06 0.50 -9.56
N GLY A 82 3.64 1.48 -10.24
CA GLY A 82 3.60 2.89 -9.83
C GLY A 82 4.50 3.21 -8.63
N ASN A 83 5.30 2.25 -8.15
CA ASN A 83 6.15 2.45 -6.99
C ASN A 83 7.33 3.38 -7.30
N PRO A 84 7.69 4.31 -6.40
CA PRO A 84 8.85 5.17 -6.57
C PRO A 84 10.16 4.39 -6.38
N ILE A 85 11.16 4.71 -7.20
CA ILE A 85 12.52 4.18 -7.19
C ILE A 85 13.47 5.38 -7.19
N TYR A 86 14.27 5.48 -6.12
CA TYR A 86 15.32 6.48 -6.02
C TYR A 86 16.60 6.00 -6.72
N ILE A 87 17.17 6.84 -7.59
CA ILE A 87 18.41 6.53 -8.30
C ILE A 87 19.60 6.95 -7.43
N SER A 88 20.40 5.98 -7.00
CA SER A 88 21.59 6.21 -6.16
C SER A 88 22.92 5.96 -6.88
N GLU A 89 22.89 5.25 -8.01
CA GLU A 89 24.07 4.88 -8.78
C GLU A 89 24.07 5.57 -10.16
N PRO A 90 25.26 5.89 -10.72
CA PRO A 90 25.34 6.38 -12.09
C PRO A 90 24.96 5.27 -13.07
N GLY A 91 24.42 5.66 -14.22
CA GLY A 91 23.98 4.75 -15.26
C GLY A 91 22.63 5.17 -15.86
N PRO A 92 22.16 4.41 -16.87
CA PRO A 92 20.84 4.64 -17.44
C PRO A 92 19.74 4.36 -16.41
N LEU A 93 18.56 4.94 -16.65
CA LEU A 93 17.38 4.62 -15.84
C LEU A 93 17.05 3.12 -15.90
N PRO A 94 16.58 2.51 -14.80
CA PRO A 94 16.21 1.10 -14.81
C PRO A 94 15.14 0.79 -15.86
N GLU A 95 15.16 -0.42 -16.42
CA GLU A 95 14.12 -0.86 -17.34
C GLU A 95 12.73 -0.78 -16.69
N ASN A 96 11.70 -0.55 -17.50
CA ASN A 96 10.32 -0.41 -17.04
C ASN A 96 10.10 0.72 -16.02
N THR A 97 10.84 1.82 -16.14
CA THR A 97 10.62 3.02 -15.33
C THR A 97 10.21 4.24 -16.15
N THR A 98 9.59 5.21 -15.48
CA THR A 98 9.28 6.52 -16.04
C THR A 98 9.54 7.61 -15.01
N THR A 99 9.94 8.80 -15.46
CA THR A 99 10.08 9.99 -14.60
C THR A 99 8.72 10.64 -14.26
N GLN A 100 7.64 10.19 -14.91
CA GLN A 100 6.29 10.67 -14.64
C GLN A 100 5.70 9.96 -13.42
N ALA A 101 5.23 10.70 -12.43
CA ALA A 101 4.51 10.12 -11.29
C ALA A 101 3.08 9.70 -11.70
N PRO A 102 2.54 8.59 -11.19
CA PRO A 102 1.10 8.34 -11.26
C PRO A 102 0.34 9.42 -10.48
N ALA A 103 -0.82 9.83 -10.99
CA ALA A 103 -1.71 10.79 -10.34
C ALA A 103 -2.56 10.12 -9.25
N SER A 104 -2.81 8.82 -9.36
CA SER A 104 -3.58 8.03 -8.40
C SER A 104 -3.01 6.62 -8.19
N SER A 105 -3.38 5.98 -7.09
CA SER A 105 -2.98 4.59 -6.78
C SER A 105 -3.63 3.54 -7.68
N VAL A 106 -4.56 3.94 -8.54
CA VAL A 106 -5.21 3.06 -9.53
C VAL A 106 -4.77 3.39 -10.95
N ASP A 107 -3.80 4.27 -11.12
CA ASP A 107 -3.26 4.54 -12.45
C ASP A 107 -2.43 3.36 -12.93
N LYS A 108 -2.59 3.06 -14.22
CA LYS A 108 -1.84 2.05 -14.93
C LYS A 108 -1.06 2.71 -16.07
N PHE A 109 0.20 2.33 -16.25
CA PHE A 109 1.03 2.89 -17.31
C PHE A 109 0.72 2.20 -18.64
N GLU A 110 0.18 2.94 -19.60
CA GLU A 110 -0.17 2.45 -20.93
C GLU A 110 0.22 3.46 -22.01
N ASN A 111 0.86 2.99 -23.07
CA ASN A 111 1.27 3.83 -24.21
C ASN A 111 2.07 5.08 -23.81
N GLY A 112 2.99 4.93 -22.84
CA GLY A 112 3.90 6.00 -22.42
C GLY A 112 3.33 7.02 -21.43
N LYS A 113 2.13 6.78 -20.88
CA LYS A 113 1.48 7.66 -19.90
C LYS A 113 0.69 6.88 -18.87
N TRP A 114 0.47 7.51 -17.72
CA TRP A 114 -0.47 7.03 -16.71
C TRP A 114 -1.91 7.24 -17.16
N VAL A 115 -2.72 6.19 -17.02
CA VAL A 115 -4.16 6.19 -17.31
C VAL A 115 -4.88 5.58 -16.11
N ALA A 116 -5.90 6.27 -15.61
CA ALA A 116 -6.68 5.77 -14.49
C ALA A 116 -7.39 4.45 -14.86
N ASP A 117 -7.14 3.38 -14.10
CA ASP A 117 -7.71 2.07 -14.35
C ASP A 117 -9.04 1.89 -13.61
N LEU A 118 -10.12 1.94 -14.38
CA LEU A 118 -11.48 1.75 -13.89
C LEU A 118 -11.66 0.38 -13.23
N ALA A 119 -11.05 -0.67 -13.78
CA ALA A 119 -11.21 -2.03 -13.26
C ALA A 119 -10.55 -2.16 -11.88
N THR A 120 -9.37 -1.57 -11.70
CA THR A 120 -8.70 -1.51 -10.40
C THR A 120 -9.53 -0.72 -9.38
N ALA A 121 -10.08 0.44 -9.76
CA ALA A 121 -10.95 1.23 -8.88
C ALA A 121 -12.19 0.45 -8.43
N LEU A 122 -12.88 -0.22 -9.37
CA LEU A 122 -14.04 -1.07 -9.08
C LEU A 122 -13.66 -2.21 -8.12
N GLY A 123 -12.53 -2.88 -8.37
CA GLY A 123 -12.04 -3.97 -7.53
C GLY A 123 -11.78 -3.51 -6.09
N GLN A 124 -11.10 -2.37 -5.91
CA GLN A 124 -10.83 -1.80 -4.58
C GLN A 124 -12.13 -1.45 -3.85
N LYS A 125 -13.07 -0.76 -4.50
CA LYS A 125 -14.32 -0.37 -3.86
C LYS A 125 -15.22 -1.58 -3.55
N TYR A 126 -15.24 -2.61 -4.41
CA TYR A 126 -15.95 -3.86 -4.09
C TYR A 126 -15.34 -4.62 -2.91
N ALA A 127 -14.00 -4.58 -2.75
CA ALA A 127 -13.35 -5.15 -1.58
C ALA A 127 -13.78 -4.42 -0.30
N GLU A 128 -13.88 -3.09 -0.33
CA GLU A 128 -14.39 -2.29 0.79
C GLU A 128 -15.85 -2.63 1.12
N VAL A 129 -16.73 -2.76 0.11
CA VAL A 129 -18.13 -3.19 0.31
C VAL A 129 -18.20 -4.59 0.92
N ASN A 130 -17.35 -5.52 0.49
CA ASN A 130 -17.29 -6.86 1.07
C ASN A 130 -16.81 -6.85 2.53
N ALA A 131 -15.83 -5.98 2.85
CA ALA A 131 -15.34 -5.80 4.21
C ALA A 131 -16.43 -5.22 5.12
N TRP A 132 -17.19 -4.22 4.64
CA TRP A 132 -18.36 -3.70 5.33
C TRP A 132 -19.41 -4.79 5.59
N ARG A 133 -19.78 -5.58 4.58
CA ARG A 133 -20.72 -6.70 4.74
C ARG A 133 -20.25 -7.66 5.82
N ASN A 134 -18.98 -8.08 5.76
CA ASN A 134 -18.40 -8.99 6.75
C ASN A 134 -18.47 -8.40 8.16
N ALA A 135 -18.19 -7.12 8.33
CA ALA A 135 -18.32 -6.45 9.62
C ALA A 135 -19.78 -6.44 10.11
N GLN A 136 -20.73 -6.14 9.22
CA GLN A 136 -22.15 -6.16 9.56
C GLN A 136 -22.63 -7.56 9.93
N GLU A 137 -22.31 -8.62 9.17
CA GLU A 137 -22.75 -9.99 9.47
C GLU A 137 -22.19 -10.55 10.79
N ASN A 138 -21.06 -10.02 11.26
CA ASN A 138 -20.48 -10.37 12.56
C ASN A 138 -20.90 -9.39 13.68
N GLY A 139 -21.75 -8.42 13.39
CA GLY A 139 -22.25 -7.43 14.34
C GLY A 139 -23.27 -7.99 15.34
N ASN A 140 -23.58 -7.17 16.35
CA ASN A 140 -24.66 -7.39 17.29
C ASN A 140 -25.80 -6.41 17.01
N TYR A 141 -27.03 -6.92 16.91
CA TYR A 141 -28.24 -6.18 16.55
C TYR A 141 -29.35 -6.42 17.57
N PRO A 142 -29.25 -5.82 18.77
CA PRO A 142 -30.21 -6.08 19.83
C PRO A 142 -31.67 -5.88 19.37
N PHE A 143 -32.56 -6.73 19.86
CA PHE A 143 -33.99 -6.66 19.57
C PHE A 143 -34.81 -6.75 20.86
N THR A 144 -36.01 -6.18 20.84
CA THR A 144 -36.93 -6.24 21.97
C THR A 144 -37.80 -7.50 21.91
N LEU A 145 -37.87 -8.23 23.02
CA LEU A 145 -38.82 -9.32 23.23
C LEU A 145 -39.24 -9.33 24.70
N ASN A 146 -40.56 -9.34 24.96
CA ASN A 146 -41.14 -9.29 26.31
C ASN A 146 -40.58 -8.14 27.16
N ASP A 147 -40.51 -6.93 26.60
CA ASP A 147 -40.01 -5.72 27.24
C ASP A 147 -38.51 -5.73 27.65
N HIS A 148 -37.75 -6.74 27.20
CA HIS A 148 -36.29 -6.83 27.37
C HIS A 148 -35.55 -6.68 26.03
N HIS A 149 -34.36 -6.09 26.05
CA HIS A 149 -33.47 -6.01 24.89
C HIS A 149 -32.49 -7.18 24.91
N TRP A 150 -32.46 -7.98 23.85
CA TRP A 150 -31.60 -9.15 23.78
C TRP A 150 -30.55 -8.98 22.72
N ASP A 151 -29.30 -9.31 23.07
CA ASP A 151 -28.22 -9.39 22.08
C ASP A 151 -28.59 -10.37 20.96
N CYS A 152 -28.32 -9.99 19.73
CA CYS A 152 -28.66 -10.78 18.56
C CYS A 152 -27.55 -10.67 17.52
N GLY A 153 -26.84 -11.77 17.38
CA GLY A 153 -25.72 -11.93 16.48
C GLY A 153 -25.19 -13.35 16.63
N LYS A 154 -24.19 -13.70 15.82
CA LYS A 154 -23.63 -15.05 15.80
C LYS A 154 -23.16 -15.50 17.19
N ALA A 155 -22.46 -14.64 17.92
CA ALA A 155 -21.98 -14.95 19.27
C ALA A 155 -23.12 -15.22 20.27
N SER A 156 -24.21 -14.44 20.21
CA SER A 156 -25.38 -14.63 21.08
C SER A 156 -26.12 -15.93 20.76
N GLN A 157 -26.26 -16.25 19.47
CA GLN A 157 -26.84 -17.51 19.01
C GLN A 157 -26.01 -18.72 19.45
N ASP A 158 -24.68 -18.66 19.27
CA ASP A 158 -23.75 -19.73 19.67
C ASP A 158 -23.81 -20.00 21.18
N ARG A 159 -23.97 -18.94 21.99
CA ARG A 159 -24.14 -19.05 23.45
C ARG A 159 -25.50 -19.62 23.85
N LEU A 160 -26.57 -19.20 23.17
CA LEU A 160 -27.94 -19.61 23.50
C LEU A 160 -28.24 -21.05 23.08
N SER A 161 -27.66 -21.52 21.98
CA SER A 161 -27.94 -22.85 21.41
C SER A 161 -27.81 -24.02 22.41
N PRO A 162 -26.68 -24.20 23.15
CA PRO A 162 -26.57 -25.29 24.12
C PRO A 162 -27.55 -25.13 25.29
N VAL A 163 -27.87 -23.89 25.69
CA VAL A 163 -28.84 -23.62 26.77
C VAL A 163 -30.23 -24.06 26.35
N THR A 164 -30.67 -23.71 25.14
CA THR A 164 -31.97 -24.13 24.65
C THR A 164 -32.05 -25.65 24.42
N ALA A 165 -30.94 -26.30 24.08
CA ALA A 165 -30.87 -27.77 24.00
C ALA A 165 -31.08 -28.44 25.38
N VAL A 166 -30.49 -27.91 26.44
CA VAL A 166 -30.70 -28.37 27.83
C VAL A 166 -32.11 -28.05 28.32
N ALA A 167 -32.63 -26.87 27.97
CA ALA A 167 -34.00 -26.46 28.27
C ALA A 167 -35.05 -27.42 27.70
N LYS A 168 -34.87 -27.84 26.44
CA LYS A 168 -35.73 -28.83 25.77
C LYS A 168 -35.73 -30.21 26.46
N GLN A 169 -34.73 -30.51 27.27
CA GLN A 169 -34.63 -31.75 28.05
C GLN A 169 -35.16 -31.59 29.49
N GLY A 170 -35.63 -30.39 29.88
CA GLY A 170 -36.08 -30.11 31.24
C GLY A 170 -34.97 -30.14 32.29
N ALA A 171 -33.71 -30.01 31.87
CA ALA A 171 -32.53 -30.19 32.71
C ALA A 171 -31.84 -28.85 33.10
N LEU A 172 -32.58 -27.74 33.05
CA LEU A 172 -32.05 -26.45 33.50
C LEU A 172 -31.81 -26.47 35.02
N PRO A 173 -30.71 -25.86 35.50
CA PRO A 173 -30.49 -25.69 36.93
C PRO A 173 -31.61 -24.89 37.61
N PRO A 174 -31.90 -25.14 38.90
CA PRO A 174 -32.81 -24.30 39.67
C PRO A 174 -32.31 -22.84 39.72
N GLY A 175 -33.23 -21.88 39.51
CA GLY A 175 -32.90 -20.45 39.52
C GLY A 175 -32.16 -19.96 38.27
N PHE A 176 -32.22 -20.70 37.17
CA PHE A 176 -31.62 -20.28 35.90
C PHE A 176 -32.13 -18.91 35.43
N PHE A 177 -31.21 -18.09 34.92
CA PHE A 177 -31.47 -16.78 34.34
C PHE A 177 -30.64 -16.59 33.07
N TRP A 178 -31.06 -15.65 32.22
CA TRP A 178 -30.27 -15.15 31.09
C TRP A 178 -30.08 -13.64 31.24
N THR A 179 -28.84 -13.18 31.04
CA THR A 179 -28.53 -11.76 31.08
C THR A 179 -28.86 -11.13 29.73
N ASP A 180 -29.70 -10.10 29.73
CA ASP A 180 -30.09 -9.37 28.54
C ASP A 180 -29.00 -8.35 28.10
N ALA A 181 -29.23 -7.65 26.98
CA ALA A 181 -28.25 -6.70 26.41
C ALA A 181 -28.00 -5.48 27.31
N ASP A 182 -28.93 -5.17 28.21
CA ASP A 182 -28.82 -4.08 29.18
C ASP A 182 -28.13 -4.53 30.48
N ASN A 183 -27.59 -5.75 30.50
CA ASN A 183 -26.96 -6.42 31.65
C ASN A 183 -27.94 -6.69 32.81
N ILE A 184 -29.21 -6.96 32.48
CA ILE A 184 -30.22 -7.34 33.47
C ILE A 184 -30.39 -8.85 33.47
N ASP A 185 -30.27 -9.47 34.64
CA ASP A 185 -30.51 -10.90 34.81
C ASP A 185 -32.01 -11.19 34.85
N VAL A 186 -32.50 -11.87 33.81
CA VAL A 186 -33.91 -12.22 33.65
C VAL A 186 -34.10 -13.69 33.99
N PRO A 187 -34.92 -14.05 34.99
CA PRO A 187 -35.30 -15.45 35.21
C PRO A 187 -36.01 -16.02 33.99
N MET A 188 -35.58 -17.18 33.50
CA MET A 188 -36.07 -17.73 32.23
C MET A 188 -36.53 -19.18 32.39
N SER A 189 -37.76 -19.45 31.95
CA SER A 189 -38.28 -20.81 31.75
C SER A 189 -37.80 -21.43 30.44
N ALA A 190 -37.97 -22.76 30.30
CA ALA A 190 -37.65 -23.45 29.07
C ALA A 190 -38.43 -22.91 27.85
N ASP A 191 -39.72 -22.59 28.03
CA ASP A 191 -40.56 -22.03 26.96
C ASP A 191 -40.11 -20.63 26.55
N GLU A 192 -39.65 -19.81 27.49
CA GLU A 192 -39.12 -18.47 27.21
C GLU A 192 -37.80 -18.53 26.45
N LEU A 193 -36.90 -19.46 26.79
CA LEU A 193 -35.65 -19.67 26.06
C LEU A 193 -35.89 -20.15 24.62
N ILE A 194 -36.87 -21.02 24.40
CA ILE A 194 -37.27 -21.47 23.06
C ILE A 194 -37.82 -20.30 22.24
N LYS A 195 -38.66 -19.45 22.84
CA LYS A 195 -39.17 -18.23 22.18
C LYS A 195 -38.04 -17.24 21.87
N LEU A 196 -37.10 -17.05 22.79
CA LEU A 196 -35.94 -16.19 22.60
C LEU A 196 -35.06 -16.69 21.44
N GLU A 197 -34.75 -18.00 21.39
CA GLU A 197 -33.98 -18.61 20.30
C GLU A 197 -34.68 -18.41 18.95
N ALA A 198 -35.99 -18.67 18.87
CA ALA A 198 -36.76 -18.48 17.65
C ALA A 198 -36.82 -17.01 17.20
N ALA A 199 -37.05 -16.08 18.13
CA ALA A 199 -37.08 -14.65 17.83
C ALA A 199 -35.70 -14.13 17.39
N MET A 200 -34.62 -14.59 18.02
CA MET A 200 -33.26 -14.25 17.63
C MET A 200 -32.95 -14.74 16.22
N GLN A 201 -33.32 -15.98 15.88
CA GLN A 201 -33.13 -16.52 14.52
C GLN A 201 -33.89 -15.70 13.47
N LEU A 202 -35.13 -15.33 13.74
CA LEU A 202 -35.94 -14.49 12.84
C LEU A 202 -35.30 -13.11 12.63
N ASN A 203 -34.82 -12.47 13.71
CA ASN A 203 -34.13 -11.18 13.62
C ASN A 203 -32.81 -11.29 12.86
N MET A 204 -32.00 -12.32 13.11
CA MET A 204 -30.74 -12.56 12.37
C MET A 204 -30.99 -12.73 10.87
N VAL A 205 -32.05 -13.46 10.49
CA VAL A 205 -32.42 -13.62 9.07
C VAL A 205 -32.86 -12.28 8.47
N ALA A 206 -33.69 -11.51 9.17
CA ALA A 206 -34.14 -10.20 8.70
C ALA A 206 -32.99 -9.21 8.52
N VAL A 207 -32.05 -9.16 9.48
CA VAL A 207 -30.85 -8.32 9.41
C VAL A 207 -29.93 -8.77 8.29
N GLY A 208 -29.64 -10.08 8.20
CA GLY A 208 -28.81 -10.65 7.15
C GLY A 208 -29.36 -10.35 5.74
N PHE A 209 -30.69 -10.40 5.57
CA PHE A 209 -31.33 -10.03 4.32
C PHE A 209 -31.13 -8.55 3.96
N LYS A 210 -31.35 -7.62 4.91
CA LYS A 210 -31.09 -6.19 4.69
C LYS A 210 -29.64 -5.89 4.32
N ILE A 211 -28.69 -6.55 5.00
CA ILE A 211 -27.26 -6.43 4.70
C ILE A 211 -26.99 -6.89 3.26
N HIS A 212 -27.58 -8.01 2.86
CA HIS A 212 -27.43 -8.54 1.50
C HIS A 212 -28.02 -7.60 0.44
N GLU A 213 -29.23 -7.07 0.65
CA GLU A 213 -29.85 -6.08 -0.23
C GLU A 213 -28.98 -4.83 -0.36
N ARG A 214 -28.48 -4.29 0.76
CA ARG A 214 -27.63 -3.11 0.73
C ARG A 214 -26.30 -3.36 0.02
N GLN A 215 -25.66 -4.51 0.24
CA GLN A 215 -24.47 -4.90 -0.53
C GLN A 215 -24.75 -4.89 -2.02
N ARG A 216 -25.88 -5.48 -2.45
CA ARG A 216 -26.24 -5.54 -3.86
C ARG A 216 -26.46 -4.15 -4.44
N GLN A 217 -27.21 -3.31 -3.75
CA GLN A 217 -27.43 -1.93 -4.16
C GLN A 217 -26.11 -1.17 -4.34
N MET A 218 -25.20 -1.23 -3.35
CA MET A 218 -23.92 -0.55 -3.46
C MET A 218 -23.12 -1.03 -4.68
N LYS A 219 -23.06 -2.35 -4.90
CA LYS A 219 -22.33 -2.89 -6.06
C LYS A 219 -22.96 -2.49 -7.39
N GLU A 220 -24.29 -2.44 -7.46
CA GLU A 220 -25.02 -1.96 -8.64
C GLU A 220 -24.72 -0.48 -8.91
N ASP A 221 -24.83 0.38 -7.90
CA ASP A 221 -24.53 1.81 -8.00
C ASP A 221 -23.09 2.03 -8.49
N ILE A 222 -22.11 1.37 -7.84
CA ILE A 222 -20.68 1.46 -8.17
C ILE A 222 -20.43 0.99 -9.60
N SER A 223 -21.08 -0.10 -10.05
CA SER A 223 -20.92 -0.62 -11.41
C SER A 223 -21.43 0.34 -12.49
N GLY A 224 -22.35 1.24 -12.14
CA GLY A 224 -22.86 2.28 -13.04
C GLY A 224 -21.96 3.51 -13.16
N LEU A 225 -20.93 3.64 -12.32
CA LEU A 225 -20.01 4.78 -12.33
C LEU A 225 -18.91 4.61 -13.38
N THR A 226 -18.59 5.71 -14.06
CA THR A 226 -17.58 5.74 -15.14
C THR A 226 -16.34 6.57 -14.79
N ASN A 227 -16.40 7.33 -13.69
CA ASN A 227 -15.29 8.12 -13.19
C ASN A 227 -14.64 7.42 -11.99
N VAL A 228 -13.32 7.27 -12.03
CA VAL A 228 -12.54 6.63 -10.97
C VAL A 228 -12.70 7.35 -9.62
N ASN A 229 -12.73 8.68 -9.60
CA ASN A 229 -12.90 9.43 -8.36
C ASN A 229 -14.29 9.19 -7.75
N ASP A 230 -15.33 9.10 -8.57
CA ASP A 230 -16.68 8.81 -8.07
C ASP A 230 -16.75 7.40 -7.49
N ILE A 231 -16.09 6.43 -8.12
CA ILE A 231 -15.99 5.05 -7.60
C ILE A 231 -15.26 5.04 -6.27
N LEU A 232 -14.06 5.63 -6.20
CA LEU A 232 -13.23 5.63 -5.01
C LEU A 232 -13.86 6.40 -3.85
N ASN A 233 -14.68 7.42 -4.13
CA ASN A 233 -15.39 8.21 -3.13
C ASN A 233 -16.81 7.71 -2.83
N TYR A 234 -17.28 6.63 -3.46
CA TYR A 234 -18.61 6.08 -3.17
C TYR A 234 -18.73 5.72 -1.67
N PRO A 235 -19.78 6.19 -0.97
CA PRO A 235 -19.94 5.98 0.46
C PRO A 235 -20.36 4.54 0.76
N VAL A 236 -19.45 3.77 1.38
CA VAL A 236 -19.74 2.40 1.82
C VAL A 236 -20.36 2.43 3.21
N GLY A 237 -21.59 1.90 3.31
CA GLY A 237 -22.32 1.91 4.57
C GLY A 237 -23.81 1.77 4.38
N TRP A 238 -24.53 1.81 5.50
CA TRP A 238 -25.96 2.12 5.46
C TRP A 238 -26.14 3.53 4.88
N PRO A 239 -27.23 3.80 4.14
CA PRO A 239 -27.52 5.17 3.71
C PRO A 239 -27.64 6.06 4.96
N ASP A 240 -27.09 7.27 4.89
CA ASP A 240 -27.29 8.26 5.94
C ASP A 240 -28.80 8.48 6.10
N ASN A 241 -29.35 8.11 7.26
CA ASN A 241 -30.74 8.41 7.61
C ASN A 241 -30.92 9.90 7.97
N ASN A 242 -30.24 10.80 7.26
CA ASN A 242 -30.49 12.24 7.35
C ASN A 242 -31.70 12.57 6.47
N GLY A 243 -32.85 12.02 6.85
CA GLY A 243 -34.13 12.67 6.56
C GLY A 243 -34.16 13.96 7.37
N ASN A 244 -33.78 15.07 6.74
CA ASN A 244 -34.03 16.41 7.23
C ASN A 244 -35.35 16.91 6.64
#